data_AF-A0A0C3MV39-F1
#
_entry.id   AF-A0A0C3MV39-F1
#
_cell.length_a   1.000
_cell.length_b   1.000
_cell.length_c   1.000
_cell.angle_alpha   90.00
_cell.angle_beta   90.00
_cell.angle_gamma   90.00
#
_symmetry.space_group_name_H-M   'P 1'
#
loop_
_entity.id
_entity.type
_entity.pdbx_description
1 polymer ?
#
loop_
_entity_poly.entity_id
_entity_poly.type
_entity_poly.pdbx_seq_one_letter_code
_entity_poly.pdbx_strand_id
1 'polypeptide(L)'
;MPRRIPDYPDAFAGWNAISSFGSLISVVATVLFGYIIYDIFVNGKEVNNNPWAVPSYFTSLTQFENETDTSKTIEWALSSPIPLHAFNMLPVQS
;
A
#
# COMPACT_ATOMS: atom_id res chain seq x y z
N MET A 1 27.06 -16.48 -15.87
CA MET A 1 25.99 -17.26 -16.50
C MET A 1 25.41 -16.47 -17.68
N PRO A 2 25.45 -16.99 -18.93
CA PRO A 2 24.76 -16.38 -20.08
C PRO A 2 23.23 -16.30 -19.86
N ARG A 3 22.55 -15.34 -20.48
CA ARG A 3 21.10 -15.12 -20.30
C ARG A 3 20.29 -16.03 -21.25
N ARG A 4 19.10 -16.47 -20.83
CA ARG A 4 18.15 -17.29 -21.62
C ARG A 4 18.67 -18.67 -22.01
N ILE A 5 19.42 -19.32 -21.11
CA ILE A 5 19.86 -20.70 -21.27
C ILE A 5 18.97 -21.62 -20.42
N PRO A 6 18.52 -22.77 -20.96
CA PRO A 6 17.72 -23.74 -20.20
C PRO A 6 18.56 -24.55 -19.21
N ASP A 7 19.85 -24.73 -19.48
CA ASP A 7 20.78 -25.51 -18.66
C ASP A 7 22.07 -24.72 -18.39
N TYR A 8 22.77 -25.02 -17.30
CA TYR A 8 23.94 -24.29 -16.82
C TYR A 8 25.01 -25.22 -16.23
N PRO A 9 26.30 -24.84 -16.30
CA PRO A 9 27.37 -25.60 -15.64
C PRO A 9 27.18 -25.70 -14.12
N ASP A 10 27.60 -26.83 -13.53
CA ASP A 10 27.44 -27.16 -12.10
C ASP A 10 27.94 -26.07 -11.14
N ALA A 11 28.93 -25.27 -11.54
CA ALA A 11 29.45 -24.15 -10.76
C ALA A 11 28.37 -23.11 -10.39
N PHE A 12 27.25 -23.05 -11.11
CA PHE A 12 26.15 -22.11 -10.83
C PHE A 12 24.96 -22.75 -10.09
N ALA A 13 25.02 -24.04 -9.77
CA ALA A 13 23.88 -24.76 -9.19
C ALA A 13 23.41 -24.18 -7.85
N GLY A 14 24.33 -23.75 -6.98
CA GLY A 14 23.98 -23.20 -5.66
C GLY A 14 23.11 -21.93 -5.73
N TRP A 15 23.49 -20.96 -6.56
CA TRP A 15 22.73 -19.70 -6.71
C TRP A 15 21.39 -19.91 -7.41
N ASN A 16 21.32 -20.84 -8.37
CA ASN A 16 20.07 -21.20 -9.03
C ASN A 16 19.11 -21.93 -8.07
N ALA A 17 19.63 -22.78 -7.16
CA ALA A 17 18.83 -23.42 -6.12
C ALA A 17 18.22 -22.40 -5.15
N ILE A 18 19.01 -21.44 -4.65
CA ILE A 18 18.53 -20.36 -3.77
C ILE A 18 17.49 -19.49 -4.49
N SER A 19 17.74 -19.13 -5.74
CA SER A 19 16.80 -18.31 -6.54
C SER A 19 15.48 -19.03 -6.80
N SER A 20 15.53 -20.35 -7.03
CA SER A 20 14.34 -21.19 -7.19
C SER A 20 13.55 -21.32 -5.90
N PHE A 21 14.23 -21.41 -4.74
CA PHE A 21 13.55 -21.37 -3.45
C PHE A 21 12.90 -20.00 -3.18
N GLY A 22 13.59 -18.92 -3.53
CA GLY A 22 13.05 -17.56 -3.45
C GLY A 22 11.79 -17.37 -4.31
N SER A 23 11.74 -17.95 -5.51
CA SER A 23 10.56 -17.84 -6.38
C SER A 23 9.35 -18.56 -5.79
N LEU A 24 9.53 -19.71 -5.11
CA LEU A 24 8.45 -20.36 -4.37
C LEU A 24 7.90 -19.46 -3.25
N ILE A 25 8.78 -18.79 -2.51
CA ILE A 25 8.36 -17.80 -1.49
C ILE A 25 7.55 -16.67 -2.12
N SER A 26 7.98 -16.15 -3.27
CA SER A 26 7.25 -15.08 -3.99
C SER A 26 5.86 -15.53 -4.45
N VAL A 27 5.71 -16.78 -4.90
CA VAL A 27 4.39 -17.34 -5.27
C VAL A 27 3.48 -17.40 -4.04
N VAL A 28 3.97 -17.92 -2.91
CA VAL A 28 3.19 -17.97 -1.66
C VAL A 28 2.81 -16.57 -1.19
N ALA A 29 3.73 -15.60 -1.23
CA ALA A 29 3.46 -14.22 -0.88
C ALA A 29 2.39 -13.58 -1.78
N THR A 30 2.38 -13.90 -3.07
CA THR A 30 1.38 -13.40 -4.02
C THR A 30 0.00 -13.96 -3.73
N VAL A 31 -0.11 -15.24 -3.39
CA VAL A 31 -1.38 -15.86 -2.96
C VAL A 31 -1.89 -15.23 -1.66
N LEU A 32 -0.99 -15.02 -0.69
CA LEU A 32 -1.33 -14.33 0.56
C LEU A 32 -1.81 -12.89 0.31
N PHE A 33 -1.15 -12.15 -0.58
CA PHE A 33 -1.59 -10.82 -0.99
C PHE A 33 -2.99 -10.82 -1.60
N GLY A 34 -3.30 -11.80 -2.45
CA GLY A 34 -4.65 -11.99 -2.99
C GLY A 34 -5.69 -12.26 -1.90
N TYR A 35 -5.35 -13.05 -0.88
CA TYR A 35 -6.20 -13.26 0.28
C TYR A 35 -6.43 -11.98 1.09
N ILE A 36 -5.38 -11.17 1.32
CA ILE A 36 -5.50 -9.89 2.05
C ILE A 36 -6.45 -8.94 1.30
N ILE A 37 -6.36 -8.86 -0.03
CA ILE A 37 -7.29 -8.07 -0.83
C ILE A 37 -8.73 -8.56 -0.64
N TYR A 38 -8.96 -9.87 -0.72
CA TYR A 38 -10.27 -10.46 -0.49
C TYR A 38 -10.82 -10.11 0.90
N ASP A 39 -9.99 -10.23 1.93
CA ASP A 39 -10.37 -9.93 3.32
C ASP A 39 -10.74 -8.45 3.49
N ILE A 40 -9.99 -7.53 2.89
CA ILE A 40 -10.31 -6.09 2.92
C ILE A 40 -11.67 -5.81 2.27
N PHE A 41 -12.03 -6.48 1.17
CA PHE A 41 -13.32 -6.25 0.52
C PHE A 41 -14.52 -6.84 1.27
N VAL A 42 -14.34 -7.99 1.93
CA VAL A 42 -15.45 -8.69 2.62
C VAL A 42 -15.61 -8.21 4.06
N ASN A 43 -14.49 -8.00 4.77
CA ASN A 43 -14.45 -7.70 6.19
C ASN A 43 -13.95 -6.27 6.49
N GLY A 44 -13.68 -5.46 5.47
CA GLY A 44 -13.26 -4.07 5.63
C GLY A 44 -14.31 -3.23 6.34
N LYS A 45 -13.85 -2.39 7.27
CA LYS A 45 -14.69 -1.40 7.97
C LYS A 45 -14.52 -0.03 7.34
N GLU A 46 -15.47 0.85 7.60
CA GLU A 46 -15.33 2.27 7.26
C GLU A 46 -14.11 2.87 7.97
N VAL A 47 -13.37 3.68 7.24
CA VAL A 47 -12.12 4.29 7.68
C VAL A 47 -12.24 5.80 7.56
N ASN A 48 -11.55 6.56 8.42
CA ASN A 48 -11.41 8.01 8.25
C ASN A 48 -10.86 8.32 6.84
N ASN A 49 -11.27 9.45 6.29
CA ASN A 49 -10.71 10.12 5.12
C ASN A 49 -9.18 9.98 5.03
N ASN A 50 -8.43 10.22 6.11
CA ASN A 50 -6.96 10.09 6.14
C ASN A 50 -6.47 9.05 7.17
N PRO A 51 -6.39 7.75 6.82
CA PRO A 51 -5.88 6.72 7.74
C PRO A 51 -4.38 6.78 8.01
N TRP A 52 -3.63 7.54 7.20
CA TRP A 52 -2.18 7.67 7.32
C TRP A 52 -1.76 8.92 8.10
N ALA A 53 -2.73 9.67 8.63
CA ALA A 53 -2.48 10.86 9.42
C ALA A 53 -1.64 10.52 10.66
N VAL A 54 -0.61 11.30 10.90
CA VAL A 54 0.24 11.20 12.10
C VAL A 54 0.34 12.57 12.76
N PRO A 55 0.42 12.62 14.11
CA PRO A 55 0.56 13.88 14.82
C PRO A 55 1.89 14.55 14.47
N SER A 56 1.88 15.88 14.45
CA SER A 56 3.09 16.68 14.26
C SER A 56 3.93 16.70 15.54
N TYR A 57 5.24 16.97 15.42
CA TYR A 57 6.20 16.90 16.53
C TYR A 57 5.81 17.70 17.79
N PHE A 58 5.01 18.74 17.66
CA PHE A 58 4.60 19.61 18.77
C PHE A 58 3.09 19.62 19.04
N THR A 59 2.33 18.64 18.51
CA THR A 59 0.88 18.52 18.74
C THR A 59 0.57 17.41 19.73
N SER A 60 -0.27 17.69 20.74
CA SER A 60 -0.75 16.66 21.67
C SER A 60 -1.77 15.74 20.98
N LEU A 61 -1.93 14.50 21.47
CA LEU A 61 -2.93 13.56 20.93
C LEU A 61 -4.36 14.11 21.01
N THR A 62 -4.68 14.76 22.13
CA THR A 62 -5.98 15.40 22.33
C THR A 62 -6.23 16.55 21.35
N GLN A 63 -5.18 17.25 20.94
CA GLN A 63 -5.29 18.29 19.92
C GLN A 63 -5.45 17.66 18.53
N PHE A 64 -4.66 16.64 18.21
CA PHE A 64 -4.70 15.93 16.94
C PHE A 64 -6.07 15.28 16.66
N GLU A 65 -6.70 14.65 17.66
CA GLU A 65 -8.02 14.00 17.48
C GLU A 65 -9.18 14.99 17.38
N ASN A 66 -9.03 16.21 17.92
CA ASN A 66 -10.10 17.22 17.93
C ASN A 66 -9.95 18.28 16.84
N GLU A 67 -8.77 18.40 16.22
CA GLU A 67 -8.53 19.30 15.09
C GLU A 67 -8.98 18.69 13.76
N THR A 68 -9.16 19.54 12.75
CA THR A 68 -9.47 19.09 11.39
C THR A 68 -8.26 18.39 10.77
N ASP A 69 -8.48 17.23 10.16
CA ASP A 69 -7.45 16.48 9.44
C ASP A 69 -6.72 17.38 8.43
N THR A 70 -5.40 17.54 8.61
CA THR A 70 -4.55 18.30 7.70
C THR A 70 -3.76 17.36 6.79
N SER A 71 -3.69 17.67 5.51
CA SER A 71 -2.90 16.93 4.53
C SER A 71 -2.27 17.89 3.52
N LYS A 72 -1.14 17.48 2.93
CA LYS A 72 -0.43 18.28 1.92
C LYS A 72 -1.00 18.09 0.51
N THR A 73 -1.82 17.07 0.31
CA THR A 73 -2.41 16.67 -0.97
C THR A 73 -3.92 16.55 -0.82
N ILE A 74 -4.68 16.94 -1.85
CA ILE A 74 -6.15 16.95 -1.81
C ILE A 74 -6.79 15.55 -1.77
N GLU A 75 -6.03 14.50 -2.03
CA GLU A 75 -6.51 13.12 -2.06
C GLU A 75 -7.04 12.63 -0.70
N TRP A 76 -6.47 13.14 0.40
CA TRP A 76 -6.85 12.81 1.77
C TRP A 76 -7.84 13.80 2.40
N ALA A 77 -8.28 14.81 1.65
CA ALA A 77 -9.26 15.80 2.10
C ALA A 77 -10.71 15.38 1.82
N LEU A 78 -10.91 14.33 1.02
CA LEU A 78 -12.21 13.83 0.60
C LEU A 78 -12.68 12.68 1.50
N SER A 79 -13.99 12.40 1.47
CA SER A 79 -14.56 11.28 2.21
C SER A 79 -14.06 9.92 1.69
N SER A 80 -13.97 8.94 2.60
CA SER A 80 -13.79 7.53 2.24
C SER A 80 -15.12 6.77 2.46
N PRO A 81 -15.78 6.24 1.41
CA PRO A 81 -15.42 6.28 -0.01
C PRO A 81 -15.69 7.64 -0.67
N ILE A 82 -15.04 7.86 -1.80
CA ILE A 82 -15.12 9.11 -2.56
C ILE A 82 -16.47 9.19 -3.30
N PRO A 83 -17.15 10.35 -3.33
CA PRO A 83 -18.38 10.50 -4.11
C PRO A 83 -18.06 10.54 -5.61
N LEU A 84 -19.04 10.20 -6.45
CA LEU A 84 -18.89 10.16 -7.92
C LEU A 84 -18.37 11.50 -8.49
N HIS A 85 -18.85 12.62 -7.95
CA HIS A 85 -18.35 13.95 -8.23
C HIS A 85 -17.67 14.51 -6.98
N ALA A 86 -16.36 14.38 -6.91
CA ALA A 86 -15.54 14.79 -5.76
C ALA A 86 -15.64 16.29 -5.45
N PHE A 87 -15.77 17.12 -6.48
CA PHE A 87 -15.74 18.57 -6.35
C PHE A 87 -16.87 19.22 -7.14
N ASN A 88 -17.75 19.96 -6.43
CA ASN A 88 -18.76 20.81 -7.07
C ASN A 88 -18.15 22.13 -7.59
N MET A 89 -17.02 22.54 -7.01
CA MET A 89 -16.19 23.66 -7.45
C MET A 89 -14.72 23.28 -7.36
N LEU A 90 -13.91 23.78 -8.28
CA LEU A 90 -12.47 23.48 -8.29
C LEU A 90 -11.82 23.97 -6.98
N PRO A 91 -10.97 23.14 -6.34
CA PRO A 91 -10.24 23.56 -5.16
C PRO A 91 -9.30 24.71 -5.51
N VAL A 92 -9.28 25.74 -4.66
CA VAL A 92 -8.43 26.92 -4.85
C VAL A 92 -7.07 26.65 -4.23
N GLN A 93 -6.01 27.00 -4.96
CA GLN A 93 -4.64 27.00 -4.47
C GLN A 93 -4.15 28.45 -4.44
N SER A 94 -3.57 28.86 -3.30
CA SER A 94 -2.93 30.18 -3.11
C SER A 94 -1.55 30.24 -3.73
#